data_AF-A0A151QS41-F1
#
_entry.id   AF-A0A151QS41-F1
#
_cell.length_a   1.000
_cell.length_b   1.000
_cell.length_c   1.000
_cell.angle_alpha   90.00
_cell.angle_beta   90.00
_cell.angle_gamma   90.00
#
_symmetry.space_group_name_H-M   'P 1'
#
loop_
_entity.id
_entity.type
_entity.pdbx_description
1 polymer ?
#
loop_
_entity_poly.entity_id
_entity_poly.type
_entity_poly.pdbx_seq_one_letter_code
_entity_poly.pdbx_strand_id
1 'polypeptide(L)'
;MLASENIMTFKSYQNRANLFVKEYLLADSLIPYTSVVTGILACKMVYELTQLIGTSYFKIYSSFSKIQRIEWNNRAASTMHAIFITSMALYMVFCSNLFSDYQSTELITVRSSSLSTFALGVSVGYFIADLGMILWFFPSLGGYEYVIHHLFSLVAVAYSMLSGEGQLYTFMVLISETTTPGINLRWYLDVAGMKKSKAYLINGVVIFISWLVARILLFIYMFYHVYLHFDQVEQMHTFGQLLVIIVPLVLSVMNLVWFSKIIKGLRKTLAKRQ
;
A
#
# COMPACT_ATOMS: atom_id res chain seq x y z
N MET A 1 9.25 -56.15 -24.05
CA MET A 1 8.03 -55.35 -23.78
C MET A 1 8.16 -54.52 -22.50
N LEU A 2 8.43 -55.12 -21.33
CA LEU A 2 8.55 -54.42 -20.04
C LEU A 2 9.50 -53.20 -20.02
N ALA A 3 10.67 -53.28 -20.68
CA ALA A 3 11.60 -52.15 -20.75
C ALA A 3 11.05 -50.96 -21.57
N SER A 4 10.24 -51.22 -22.59
CA SER A 4 9.62 -50.18 -23.43
C SER A 4 8.46 -49.48 -22.70
N GLU A 5 7.70 -50.22 -21.89
CA GLU A 5 6.65 -49.63 -21.05
C GLU A 5 7.25 -48.68 -20.02
N ASN A 6 8.30 -49.11 -19.30
CA ASN A 6 8.97 -48.28 -18.30
C ASN A 6 9.57 -46.98 -18.88
N ILE A 7 10.10 -47.03 -20.11
CA ILE A 7 10.60 -45.83 -20.82
C ILE A 7 9.46 -44.89 -21.19
N MET A 8 8.30 -45.42 -21.61
CA MET A 8 7.11 -44.60 -21.92
C MET A 8 6.52 -43.94 -20.67
N THR A 9 6.43 -44.66 -19.55
CA THR A 9 5.97 -44.07 -18.27
C THR A 9 6.92 -42.97 -17.79
N PHE A 10 8.24 -43.21 -17.83
CA PHE A 10 9.23 -42.19 -17.45
C PHE A 10 9.12 -40.91 -18.30
N LYS A 11 9.00 -41.03 -19.63
CA LYS A 11 8.79 -39.88 -20.52
C LYS A 11 7.47 -39.16 -20.24
N SER A 12 6.41 -39.88 -19.88
CA SER A 12 5.12 -39.28 -19.49
C SER A 12 5.23 -38.44 -18.21
N TYR A 13 5.92 -38.95 -17.18
CA TYR A 13 6.19 -38.18 -15.96
C TYR A 13 7.05 -36.95 -16.22
N GLN A 14 8.11 -37.10 -17.02
CA GLN A 14 8.98 -35.98 -17.40
C GLN A 14 8.21 -34.91 -18.19
N ASN A 15 7.34 -35.30 -19.11
CA ASN A 15 6.49 -34.37 -19.85
C ASN A 15 5.50 -33.64 -18.94
N ARG A 16 4.85 -34.33 -17.99
CA ARG A 16 3.94 -33.69 -17.02
C ARG A 16 4.69 -32.72 -16.11
N ALA A 17 5.87 -33.09 -15.63
CA ALA A 17 6.71 -32.20 -14.82
C ALA A 17 7.12 -30.94 -15.60
N ASN A 18 7.55 -31.10 -16.85
CA ASN A 18 7.89 -29.97 -17.72
C ASN A 18 6.68 -29.07 -18.02
N LEU A 19 5.49 -29.66 -18.21
CA LEU A 19 4.26 -28.90 -18.41
C LEU A 19 3.90 -28.08 -17.17
N PHE A 20 3.99 -28.70 -15.99
CA PHE A 20 3.74 -28.03 -14.71
C PHE A 20 4.74 -26.90 -14.45
N VAL A 21 6.04 -27.12 -14.69
CA VAL A 21 7.07 -26.08 -14.57
C VAL A 21 6.80 -24.94 -15.54
N LYS A 22 6.43 -25.24 -16.78
CA LYS A 22 6.09 -24.22 -17.78
C LYS A 22 4.85 -23.43 -17.38
N GLU A 23 3.79 -24.09 -16.91
CA GLU A 23 2.58 -23.43 -16.39
C GLU A 23 2.88 -22.56 -15.18
N TYR A 24 3.73 -23.02 -14.26
CA TYR A 24 4.15 -22.27 -13.08
C TYR A 24 4.96 -21.02 -13.46
N LEU A 25 5.96 -21.16 -14.35
CA LEU A 25 6.76 -20.03 -14.83
C LEU A 25 5.91 -19.02 -15.63
N LEU A 26 4.96 -19.50 -16.42
CA LEU A 26 4.02 -18.63 -17.13
C LEU A 26 3.07 -17.92 -16.16
N ALA A 27 2.59 -18.62 -15.13
CA ALA A 27 1.76 -18.03 -14.09
C ALA A 27 2.52 -16.92 -13.36
N ASP A 28 3.77 -17.15 -12.94
CA ASP A 28 4.60 -16.14 -12.28
C ASP A 28 4.81 -14.89 -13.15
N SER A 29 4.96 -15.05 -14.47
CA SER A 29 5.07 -13.91 -15.39
C SER A 29 3.80 -13.06 -15.51
N LEU A 30 2.63 -13.63 -15.20
CA LEU A 30 1.33 -12.96 -15.32
C LEU A 30 0.85 -12.33 -14.01
N ILE A 31 1.42 -12.71 -12.87
CA ILE A 31 1.02 -12.21 -11.54
C ILE A 31 1.07 -10.68 -11.45
N PRO A 32 2.14 -9.98 -11.87
CA PRO A 32 2.19 -8.51 -11.79
C PRO A 32 1.03 -7.85 -12.55
N TYR A 33 0.74 -8.30 -13.78
CA TYR A 33 -0.28 -7.67 -14.62
C TYR A 33 -1.70 -7.98 -14.13
N THR A 34 -1.96 -9.24 -13.76
CA THR A 34 -3.28 -9.66 -13.27
C THR A 34 -3.61 -8.99 -11.94
N SER A 35 -2.64 -8.86 -11.03
CA SER A 35 -2.84 -8.19 -9.74
C SER A 35 -3.12 -6.68 -9.87
N VAL A 36 -2.48 -5.99 -10.82
CA VAL A 36 -2.82 -4.58 -11.14
C VAL A 36 -4.28 -4.45 -11.57
N VAL A 37 -4.73 -5.32 -12.48
CA VAL A 37 -6.13 -5.34 -12.93
C VAL A 37 -7.06 -5.65 -11.75
N THR A 38 -6.70 -6.61 -10.90
CA THR A 38 -7.45 -6.91 -9.67
C THR A 38 -7.57 -5.69 -8.77
N GLY A 39 -6.49 -4.93 -8.57
CA GLY A 39 -6.50 -3.70 -7.76
C GLY A 39 -7.47 -2.64 -8.31
N ILE A 40 -7.44 -2.39 -9.62
CA ILE A 40 -8.34 -1.43 -10.29
C ILE A 40 -9.81 -1.87 -10.15
N LEU A 41 -10.10 -3.14 -10.42
CA LEU A 41 -11.45 -3.69 -10.31
C LEU A 41 -11.96 -3.66 -8.87
N ALA A 42 -11.10 -3.97 -7.89
CA ALA A 42 -11.44 -3.88 -6.48
C ALA A 42 -11.79 -2.44 -6.07
N CYS A 43 -11.05 -1.45 -6.56
CA CYS A 43 -11.36 -0.03 -6.32
C CYS A 43 -12.74 0.34 -6.87
N LYS A 44 -13.03 -0.04 -8.12
CA LYS A 44 -14.34 0.19 -8.73
C LYS A 44 -15.47 -0.47 -7.94
N MET A 45 -15.27 -1.73 -7.55
CA MET A 45 -16.25 -2.48 -6.76
C MET A 45 -16.54 -1.82 -5.41
N VAL A 46 -15.50 -1.42 -4.66
CA VAL A 46 -15.65 -0.73 -3.38
C VAL A 46 -16.35 0.62 -3.56
N TYR A 47 -16.01 1.36 -4.61
CA TYR A 47 -16.66 2.63 -4.93
C TYR A 47 -18.17 2.45 -5.17
N GLU A 48 -18.57 1.50 -6.02
CA GLU A 48 -19.98 1.24 -6.33
C GLU A 48 -20.76 0.71 -5.11
N LEU A 49 -20.16 -0.19 -4.34
CA LEU A 49 -20.77 -0.70 -3.11
C LEU A 49 -20.95 0.40 -2.07
N THR A 50 -19.94 1.27 -1.90
CA THR A 50 -20.02 2.40 -0.98
C THR A 50 -21.10 3.38 -1.42
N GLN A 51 -21.22 3.63 -2.72
CA GLN A 51 -22.27 4.47 -3.26
C GLN A 51 -23.66 3.88 -2.99
N LEU A 52 -23.86 2.58 -3.23
CA LEU A 52 -25.11 1.86 -2.97
C LEU A 52 -25.51 1.92 -1.49
N ILE A 53 -24.57 1.61 -0.60
CA ILE A 53 -24.79 1.64 0.86
C ILE A 53 -25.06 3.09 1.31
N GLY A 54 -24.27 4.04 0.79
CA GLY A 54 -24.40 5.47 1.04
C GLY A 54 -25.81 5.98 0.72
N THR A 55 -26.32 5.68 -0.48
CA THR A 55 -27.66 6.10 -0.90
C THR A 55 -28.78 5.45 -0.08
N SER A 56 -28.60 4.20 0.34
CA SER A 56 -29.66 3.42 0.98
C SER A 56 -29.75 3.64 2.49
N TYR A 57 -28.62 3.82 3.17
CA TYR A 57 -28.56 3.79 4.64
C TYR A 57 -28.15 5.13 5.27
N PHE A 58 -27.52 6.04 4.54
CA PHE A 58 -27.01 7.29 5.10
C PHE A 58 -27.77 8.51 4.58
N LYS A 59 -28.70 9.02 5.39
CA LYS A 59 -29.44 10.27 5.06
C LYS A 59 -28.51 11.48 4.84
N ILE A 60 -27.36 11.50 5.49
CA ILE A 60 -26.34 12.55 5.30
C ILE A 60 -25.73 12.46 3.89
N TYR A 61 -25.56 11.26 3.35
CA TYR A 61 -25.01 11.05 2.02
C TYR A 61 -25.92 11.61 0.92
N SER A 62 -27.24 11.46 1.07
CA SER A 62 -28.20 12.04 0.11
C SER A 62 -28.25 13.57 0.17
N SER A 63 -27.89 14.19 1.29
CA SER A 63 -27.76 15.66 1.38
C SER A 63 -26.44 16.22 0.84
N PHE A 64 -25.43 15.38 0.57
CA PHE A 64 -24.14 15.85 0.08
C PHE A 64 -24.19 16.35 -1.36
N SER A 65 -23.33 17.34 -1.64
CA SER A 65 -23.01 17.76 -3.00
C SER A 65 -22.37 16.61 -3.79
N LYS A 66 -22.38 16.71 -5.12
CA LYS A 66 -21.77 15.70 -6.01
C LYS A 66 -20.32 15.42 -5.64
N ILE A 67 -19.53 16.47 -5.35
CA ILE A 67 -18.11 16.33 -5.02
C ILE A 67 -17.89 15.66 -3.66
N GLN A 68 -18.72 15.96 -2.66
CA GLN A 68 -18.64 15.32 -1.34
C GLN A 68 -18.99 13.83 -1.39
N ARG A 69 -19.93 13.43 -2.24
CA ARG A 69 -20.24 12.01 -2.47
C ARG A 69 -19.07 11.27 -3.13
N ILE A 70 -18.42 11.92 -4.11
CA ILE A 70 -17.22 11.38 -4.75
C ILE A 70 -16.10 11.22 -3.71
N GLU A 71 -15.83 12.25 -2.90
CA GLU A 71 -14.82 12.18 -1.84
C GLU A 71 -15.15 11.09 -0.81
N TRP A 72 -16.43 10.98 -0.41
CA TRP A 72 -16.89 9.93 0.50
C TRP A 72 -16.58 8.52 -0.02
N ASN A 73 -16.90 8.25 -1.28
CA ASN A 73 -16.68 6.95 -1.90
C ASN A 73 -15.18 6.67 -2.11
N ASN A 74 -14.41 7.69 -2.51
CA ASN A 74 -12.96 7.57 -2.69
C ASN A 74 -12.23 7.28 -1.36
N ARG A 75 -12.71 7.89 -0.26
CA ARG A 75 -12.21 7.60 1.09
C ARG A 75 -12.50 6.17 1.55
N ALA A 76 -13.59 5.56 1.07
CA ALA A 76 -13.86 4.16 1.38
C ALA A 76 -12.91 3.22 0.62
N ALA A 77 -12.68 3.49 -0.68
CA ALA A 77 -11.70 2.76 -1.48
C ALA A 77 -10.30 2.80 -0.87
N SER A 78 -9.80 4.00 -0.52
CA SER A 78 -8.51 4.17 0.16
C SER A 78 -8.44 3.51 1.53
N THR A 79 -9.53 3.51 2.30
CA THR A 79 -9.58 2.80 3.59
C THR A 79 -9.44 1.29 3.40
N MET A 80 -10.13 0.70 2.43
CA MET A 80 -10.05 -0.74 2.16
C MET A 80 -8.68 -1.16 1.65
N HIS A 81 -8.10 -0.39 0.72
CA HIS A 81 -6.73 -0.61 0.26
C HIS A 81 -5.73 -0.51 1.42
N ALA A 82 -5.82 0.52 2.24
CA ALA A 82 -4.92 0.73 3.36
C ALA A 82 -4.94 -0.44 4.35
N ILE A 83 -6.13 -0.98 4.68
CA ILE A 83 -6.27 -2.17 5.53
C ILE A 83 -5.59 -3.38 4.88
N PHE A 84 -5.86 -3.63 3.60
CA PHE A 84 -5.27 -4.73 2.86
C PHE A 84 -3.74 -4.65 2.83
N ILE A 85 -3.19 -3.54 2.34
CA ILE A 85 -1.75 -3.43 2.13
C ILE A 85 -0.98 -3.35 3.43
N THR A 86 -1.53 -2.70 4.47
CA THR A 86 -0.90 -2.69 5.80
C THR A 86 -0.82 -4.10 6.37
N SER A 87 -1.88 -4.89 6.24
CA SER A 87 -1.90 -6.27 6.72
C SER A 87 -0.87 -7.13 5.99
N MET A 88 -0.81 -7.01 4.66
CA MET A 88 0.19 -7.70 3.84
C MET A 88 1.62 -7.24 4.17
N ALA A 89 1.84 -5.94 4.34
CA ALA A 89 3.15 -5.39 4.63
C ALA A 89 3.66 -5.82 6.01
N LEU A 90 2.81 -5.79 7.05
CA LEU A 90 3.17 -6.30 8.37
C LEU A 90 3.49 -7.80 8.34
N TYR A 91 2.68 -8.58 7.62
CA TYR A 91 2.94 -10.01 7.43
C TYR A 91 4.28 -10.25 6.74
N MET A 92 4.55 -9.56 5.63
CA MET A 92 5.79 -9.73 4.86
C MET A 92 7.02 -9.32 5.66
N VAL A 93 6.99 -8.16 6.32
CA VAL A 93 8.15 -7.59 7.02
C VAL A 93 8.43 -8.30 8.34
N PHE A 94 7.41 -8.68 9.11
CA PHE A 94 7.60 -9.15 10.50
C PHE A 94 7.21 -10.60 10.75
N CYS A 95 6.30 -11.18 9.95
CA CYS A 95 5.76 -12.51 10.21
C CYS A 95 6.29 -13.58 9.25
N SER A 96 6.64 -13.19 8.02
CA SER A 96 7.14 -14.08 6.99
C SER A 96 8.65 -14.28 7.12
N ASN A 97 9.14 -15.43 6.65
CA ASN A 97 10.58 -15.69 6.58
C ASN A 97 11.25 -15.05 5.35
N LEU A 98 10.50 -14.35 4.49
CA LEU A 98 11.00 -13.84 3.20
C LEU A 98 12.20 -12.88 3.38
N PHE A 99 12.15 -12.04 4.41
CA PHE A 99 13.18 -11.04 4.71
C PHE A 99 13.97 -11.36 5.99
N SER A 100 13.99 -12.64 6.41
CA SER A 100 14.78 -13.07 7.58
C SER A 100 16.27 -13.23 7.23
N ASP A 101 17.14 -12.75 8.11
CA ASP A 101 18.60 -12.85 7.93
C ASP A 101 19.13 -14.30 8.10
N TYR A 102 18.37 -15.17 8.77
CA TYR A 102 18.86 -16.50 9.16
C TYR A 102 18.80 -17.58 8.08
N GLN A 103 18.05 -17.38 6.98
CA GLN A 103 17.61 -18.49 6.12
C GLN A 103 17.99 -18.39 4.64
N SER A 104 18.49 -17.27 4.14
CA SER A 104 18.73 -17.10 2.70
C SER A 104 20.11 -16.56 2.37
N THR A 105 20.73 -17.15 1.35
CA THR A 105 21.99 -16.71 0.73
C THR A 105 21.81 -15.54 -0.23
N GLU A 106 20.57 -15.20 -0.62
CA GLU A 106 20.28 -14.07 -1.51
C GLU A 106 20.31 -12.74 -0.76
N LEU A 107 20.69 -11.66 -1.46
CA LEU A 107 20.65 -10.30 -0.92
C LEU A 107 19.22 -9.90 -0.55
N ILE A 108 19.03 -9.25 0.59
CA ILE A 108 17.71 -8.87 1.08
C ILE A 108 16.96 -7.94 0.10
N THR A 109 17.73 -7.23 -0.73
CA THR A 109 17.26 -6.27 -1.73
C THR A 109 16.64 -6.92 -2.97
N VAL A 110 16.86 -8.21 -3.23
CA VAL A 110 16.32 -8.91 -4.42
C VAL A 110 15.33 -10.03 -4.08
N ARG A 111 15.05 -10.23 -2.78
CA ARG A 111 14.12 -11.26 -2.32
C ARG A 111 12.68 -10.86 -2.63
N SER A 112 11.96 -11.75 -3.30
CA SER A 112 10.56 -11.57 -3.64
C SER A 112 9.84 -12.92 -3.68
N SER A 113 8.50 -12.88 -3.70
CA SER A 113 7.63 -14.05 -3.81
C SER A 113 6.42 -13.72 -4.66
N SER A 114 5.75 -14.73 -5.21
CA SER A 114 4.50 -14.55 -5.96
C SER A 114 3.44 -13.79 -5.15
N LEU A 115 3.34 -14.07 -3.83
CA LEU A 115 2.39 -13.39 -2.94
C LEU A 115 2.77 -11.92 -2.67
N SER A 116 4.05 -11.63 -2.45
CA SER A 116 4.52 -10.26 -2.22
C SER A 116 4.35 -9.41 -3.48
N THR A 117 4.72 -9.94 -4.65
CA THR A 117 4.53 -9.30 -5.94
C THR A 117 3.04 -9.07 -6.25
N PHE A 118 2.17 -10.04 -5.96
CA PHE A 118 0.72 -9.87 -6.08
C PHE A 118 0.18 -8.73 -5.21
N ALA A 119 0.60 -8.66 -3.93
CA ALA A 119 0.16 -7.60 -3.01
C ALA A 119 0.60 -6.20 -3.45
N LEU A 120 1.83 -6.08 -3.97
CA LEU A 120 2.32 -4.83 -4.56
C LEU A 120 1.52 -4.47 -5.81
N GLY A 121 1.20 -5.43 -6.68
CA GLY A 121 0.43 -5.13 -7.89
C GLY A 121 -1.01 -4.73 -7.64
N VAL A 122 -1.68 -5.31 -6.65
CA VAL A 122 -2.98 -4.78 -6.18
C VAL A 122 -2.84 -3.32 -5.73
N SER A 123 -1.73 -2.97 -5.08
CA SER A 123 -1.46 -1.59 -4.65
C SER A 123 -1.14 -0.65 -5.81
N VAL A 124 -0.41 -1.09 -6.83
CA VAL A 124 -0.19 -0.34 -8.08
C VAL A 124 -1.54 -0.02 -8.73
N GLY A 125 -2.42 -1.03 -8.86
CA GLY A 125 -3.77 -0.84 -9.40
C GLY A 125 -4.58 0.19 -8.63
N TYR A 126 -4.52 0.16 -7.30
CA TYR A 126 -5.13 1.18 -6.45
C TYR A 126 -4.51 2.57 -6.68
N PHE A 127 -3.19 2.71 -6.65
CA PHE A 127 -2.52 4.00 -6.82
C PHE A 127 -2.82 4.63 -8.19
N ILE A 128 -2.93 3.83 -9.25
CA ILE A 128 -3.36 4.31 -10.58
C ILE A 128 -4.80 4.84 -10.52
N ALA A 129 -5.72 4.08 -9.94
CA ALA A 129 -7.12 4.47 -9.86
C ALA A 129 -7.30 5.75 -9.01
N ASP A 130 -6.66 5.82 -7.85
CA ASP A 130 -6.76 6.96 -6.94
C ASP A 130 -6.08 8.22 -7.50
N LEU A 131 -4.90 8.08 -8.10
CA LEU A 131 -4.24 9.19 -8.80
C LEU A 131 -5.09 9.72 -9.96
N GLY A 132 -5.71 8.83 -10.74
CA GLY A 132 -6.65 9.20 -11.79
C GLY A 132 -7.83 10.04 -11.26
N MET A 133 -8.41 9.63 -10.12
CA MET A 133 -9.46 10.39 -9.44
C MET A 133 -8.97 11.75 -8.95
N ILE A 134 -7.82 11.81 -8.29
CA ILE A 134 -7.22 13.05 -7.78
C ILE A 134 -6.99 14.05 -8.92
N LEU A 135 -6.43 13.59 -10.06
CA LEU A 135 -6.16 14.44 -11.21
C LEU A 135 -7.46 14.91 -11.89
N TRP A 136 -8.44 14.01 -12.06
CA TRP A 136 -9.71 14.33 -12.72
C TRP A 136 -10.52 15.37 -11.96
N PHE A 137 -10.49 15.32 -10.63
CA PHE A 137 -11.22 16.23 -9.76
C PHE A 137 -10.29 17.25 -9.08
N PHE A 138 -9.09 17.49 -9.61
CA PHE A 138 -8.13 18.44 -9.05
C PHE A 138 -8.71 19.87 -9.06
N PRO A 139 -8.55 20.67 -7.99
CA PRO A 139 -7.88 20.39 -6.71
C PRO A 139 -8.84 19.90 -5.60
N SER A 140 -10.06 19.47 -5.94
CA SER A 140 -11.13 19.20 -4.97
C SER A 140 -10.90 17.95 -4.13
N LEU A 141 -10.26 16.90 -4.67
CA LEU A 141 -9.96 15.67 -3.93
C LEU A 141 -8.57 15.68 -3.28
N GLY A 142 -7.71 16.64 -3.63
CA GLY A 142 -6.36 16.73 -3.08
C GLY A 142 -5.56 17.86 -3.71
N GLY A 143 -4.66 18.46 -2.91
CA GLY A 143 -3.67 19.42 -3.38
C GLY A 143 -2.45 18.77 -4.03
N TYR A 144 -1.48 19.60 -4.42
CA TYR A 144 -0.22 19.14 -5.04
C TYR A 144 0.53 18.12 -4.18
N GLU A 145 0.45 18.22 -2.85
CA GLU A 145 1.09 17.26 -1.95
C GLU A 145 0.53 15.84 -2.12
N TYR A 146 -0.76 15.69 -2.43
CA TYR A 146 -1.37 14.39 -2.66
C TYR A 146 -0.94 13.81 -4.00
N VAL A 147 -0.86 14.65 -5.04
CA VAL A 147 -0.38 14.24 -6.38
C VAL A 147 1.07 13.76 -6.29
N ILE A 148 1.94 14.55 -5.65
CA ILE A 148 3.35 14.20 -5.46
C ILE A 148 3.49 12.90 -4.67
N HIS A 149 2.76 12.77 -3.55
CA HIS A 149 2.75 11.55 -2.75
C HIS A 149 2.38 10.32 -3.58
N HIS A 150 1.26 10.37 -4.32
CA HIS A 150 0.77 9.24 -5.09
C HIS A 150 1.68 8.91 -6.28
N LEU A 151 2.27 9.91 -6.94
CA LEU A 151 3.20 9.68 -8.05
C LEU A 151 4.47 8.97 -7.59
N PHE A 152 5.12 9.44 -6.53
CA PHE A 152 6.33 8.79 -6.01
C PHE A 152 6.03 7.40 -5.47
N SER A 153 4.93 7.22 -4.73
CA SER A 153 4.49 5.90 -4.27
C SER A 153 4.21 4.96 -5.44
N LEU A 154 3.49 5.41 -6.47
CA LEU A 154 3.17 4.60 -7.64
C LEU A 154 4.43 4.11 -8.36
N VAL A 155 5.39 5.02 -8.62
CA VAL A 155 6.64 4.68 -9.30
C VAL A 155 7.45 3.67 -8.50
N ALA A 156 7.63 3.89 -7.18
CA ALA A 156 8.38 2.98 -6.33
C ALA A 156 7.72 1.59 -6.22
N VAL A 157 6.42 1.55 -5.97
CA VAL A 157 5.68 0.29 -5.80
C VAL A 157 5.63 -0.49 -7.13
N ALA A 158 5.42 0.19 -8.26
CA ALA A 158 5.45 -0.44 -9.58
C ALA A 158 6.84 -1.00 -9.92
N TYR A 159 7.90 -0.26 -9.60
CA TYR A 159 9.26 -0.74 -9.77
C TYR A 159 9.52 -2.01 -8.96
N SER A 160 9.25 -1.99 -7.65
CA SER A 160 9.48 -3.15 -6.78
C SER A 160 8.62 -4.36 -7.15
N MET A 161 7.42 -4.14 -7.67
CA MET A 161 6.57 -5.20 -8.21
C MET A 161 7.19 -5.84 -9.47
N LEU A 162 7.61 -5.01 -10.45
CA LEU A 162 8.06 -5.51 -11.75
C LEU A 162 9.47 -6.10 -11.72
N SER A 163 10.37 -5.49 -10.94
CA SER A 163 11.77 -5.91 -10.85
C SER A 163 12.02 -6.99 -9.79
N GLY A 164 11.15 -7.09 -8.79
CA GLY A 164 11.41 -7.88 -7.58
C GLY A 164 12.40 -7.21 -6.61
N GLU A 165 12.98 -6.06 -6.97
CA GLU A 165 13.96 -5.37 -6.14
C GLU A 165 13.32 -4.42 -5.10
N GLY A 166 13.97 -4.31 -3.95
CA GLY A 166 13.62 -3.36 -2.90
C GLY A 166 12.26 -3.62 -2.23
N GLN A 167 11.67 -4.81 -2.41
CA GLN A 167 10.34 -5.11 -1.88
C GLN A 167 10.24 -4.92 -0.37
N LEU A 168 11.29 -5.29 0.40
CA LEU A 168 11.34 -5.04 1.84
C LEU A 168 11.09 -3.57 2.18
N TYR A 169 11.88 -2.67 1.59
CA TYR A 169 11.79 -1.23 1.86
C TYR A 169 10.46 -0.66 1.38
N THR A 170 9.95 -1.12 0.24
CA THR A 170 8.62 -0.77 -0.25
C THR A 170 7.53 -1.20 0.73
N PHE A 171 7.58 -2.41 1.30
CA PHE A 171 6.63 -2.82 2.34
C PHE A 171 6.79 -2.03 3.64
N MET A 172 8.03 -1.72 4.08
CA MET A 172 8.23 -0.85 5.24
C MET A 172 7.56 0.53 5.04
N VAL A 173 7.68 1.12 3.86
CA VAL A 173 6.98 2.37 3.51
C VAL A 173 5.47 2.17 3.50
N LEU A 174 4.96 1.07 2.93
CA LEU A 174 3.52 0.80 2.83
C LEU A 174 2.83 0.51 4.17
N ILE A 175 3.56 0.10 5.22
CA ILE A 175 3.00 0.04 6.59
C ILE A 175 2.47 1.42 7.02
N SER A 176 3.01 2.52 6.49
CA SER A 176 2.51 3.87 6.77
C SER A 176 1.06 4.11 6.34
N GLU A 177 0.49 3.28 5.45
CA GLU A 177 -0.92 3.32 5.11
C GLU A 177 -1.84 2.96 6.29
N THR A 178 -1.30 2.38 7.37
CA THR A 178 -2.05 2.14 8.62
C THR A 178 -2.69 3.41 9.20
N THR A 179 -2.16 4.60 8.88
CA THR A 179 -2.73 5.87 9.32
C THR A 179 -3.96 6.30 8.52
N THR A 180 -4.10 5.83 7.28
CA THR A 180 -5.12 6.27 6.30
C THR A 180 -6.55 6.01 6.78
N PRO A 181 -6.90 4.84 7.35
CA PRO A 181 -8.22 4.61 7.95
C PRO A 181 -8.57 5.61 9.06
N GLY A 182 -7.59 5.98 9.89
CA GLY A 182 -7.76 6.97 10.94
C GLY A 182 -8.09 8.36 10.37
N ILE A 183 -7.33 8.80 9.36
CA ILE A 183 -7.54 10.08 8.66
C ILE A 183 -8.92 10.12 7.98
N ASN A 184 -9.30 9.05 7.28
CA ASN A 184 -10.61 8.94 6.63
C ASN A 184 -11.76 8.94 7.63
N LEU A 185 -11.65 8.20 8.74
CA LEU A 185 -12.64 8.22 9.82
C LEU A 185 -12.78 9.62 10.42
N ARG A 186 -11.68 10.37 10.58
CA ARG A 186 -11.73 11.75 11.06
C ARG A 186 -12.56 12.64 10.13
N TRP A 187 -12.38 12.47 8.82
CA TRP A 187 -13.15 13.19 7.81
C TRP A 187 -14.63 12.81 7.87
N TYR A 188 -14.97 11.51 7.98
CA TYR A 188 -16.35 11.07 8.11
C TYR A 188 -17.05 11.67 9.35
N LEU A 189 -16.34 11.71 10.48
CA LEU A 189 -16.84 12.36 11.70
C LEU A 189 -16.98 13.90 11.53
N ASP A 190 -16.13 14.54 10.74
CA ASP A 190 -16.21 15.97 10.43
C ASP A 190 -17.50 16.27 9.65
N VAL A 191 -17.70 15.61 8.51
CA VAL A 191 -18.87 15.85 7.64
C VAL A 191 -20.20 15.43 8.27
N ALA A 192 -20.15 14.50 9.25
CA ALA A 192 -21.31 14.17 10.08
C ALA A 192 -21.59 15.19 11.20
N GLY A 193 -20.83 16.28 11.30
CA GLY A 193 -20.99 17.31 12.32
C GLY A 193 -20.49 16.90 13.72
N MET A 194 -19.71 15.82 13.82
CA MET A 194 -19.35 15.16 15.09
C MET A 194 -18.03 15.67 15.70
N LYS A 195 -17.52 16.86 15.33
CA LYS A 195 -16.25 17.42 15.86
C LYS A 195 -16.19 17.51 17.38
N LYS A 196 -17.34 17.71 18.04
CA LYS A 196 -17.44 17.83 19.51
C LYS A 196 -17.58 16.49 20.22
N SER A 197 -17.73 15.37 19.50
CA SER A 197 -17.92 14.05 20.08
C SER A 197 -16.65 13.51 20.76
N LYS A 198 -16.80 12.55 21.69
CA LYS A 198 -15.66 11.80 22.25
C LYS A 198 -14.96 10.97 21.17
N ALA A 199 -15.71 10.43 20.21
CA ALA A 199 -15.17 9.67 19.08
C ALA A 199 -14.15 10.49 18.26
N TYR A 200 -14.44 11.76 17.96
CA TYR A 200 -13.53 12.64 17.23
C TYR A 200 -12.23 12.95 17.99
N LEU A 201 -12.30 13.01 19.32
CA LEU A 201 -11.12 13.16 20.18
C LEU A 201 -10.28 11.89 20.19
N ILE A 202 -10.90 10.73 20.47
CA ILE A 202 -10.22 9.42 20.51
C ILE A 202 -9.55 9.14 19.16
N ASN A 203 -10.27 9.33 18.06
CA ASN A 203 -9.71 9.20 16.72
C ASN A 203 -8.50 10.12 16.50
N GLY A 204 -8.54 11.36 17.00
CA GLY A 204 -7.41 12.29 16.91
C GLY A 204 -6.16 11.80 17.67
N VAL A 205 -6.34 11.20 18.84
CA VAL A 205 -5.26 10.59 19.63
C VAL A 205 -4.70 9.35 18.91
N VAL A 206 -5.58 8.50 18.38
CA VAL A 206 -5.18 7.31 17.60
C VAL A 206 -4.36 7.70 16.37
N ILE A 207 -4.78 8.71 15.61
CA ILE A 207 -4.01 9.24 14.47
C ILE A 207 -2.64 9.75 14.91
N PHE A 208 -2.57 10.48 16.03
CA PHE A 208 -1.30 10.99 16.52
C PHE A 208 -0.32 9.86 16.85
N ILE A 209 -0.78 8.84 17.58
CA ILE A 209 0.05 7.69 17.97
C ILE A 209 0.46 6.87 16.74
N SER A 210 -0.50 6.53 15.86
CA SER A 210 -0.21 5.73 14.67
C SER A 210 0.74 6.46 13.72
N TRP A 211 0.62 7.78 13.58
CA TRP A 211 1.55 8.58 12.78
C TRP A 211 2.96 8.58 13.35
N LEU A 212 3.12 8.77 14.66
CA LEU A 212 4.42 8.72 15.32
C LEU A 212 5.10 7.36 15.06
N VAL A 213 4.38 6.26 15.26
CA VAL A 213 4.95 4.91 15.10
C VAL A 213 5.23 4.59 13.63
N ALA A 214 4.22 4.67 12.76
CA ALA A 214 4.32 4.15 11.40
C ALA A 214 4.95 5.11 10.39
N ARG A 215 4.97 6.43 10.66
CA ARG A 215 5.49 7.44 9.72
C ARG A 215 6.73 8.17 10.19
N ILE A 216 7.05 8.13 11.50
CA ILE A 216 8.28 8.74 12.05
C ILE A 216 9.26 7.65 12.47
N LEU A 217 8.90 6.84 13.47
CA LEU A 217 9.82 5.82 14.02
C LEU A 217 10.17 4.74 13.00
N LEU A 218 9.18 4.25 12.25
CA LEU A 218 9.41 3.25 11.21
C LEU A 218 10.30 3.77 10.07
N PHE A 219 10.16 5.04 9.68
CA PHE A 219 11.03 5.63 8.65
C PHE A 219 12.47 5.78 9.15
N ILE A 220 12.66 6.19 10.41
CA ILE A 220 13.99 6.21 11.04
C ILE A 220 14.61 4.82 11.02
N TYR A 221 13.85 3.80 11.44
CA TYR A 221 14.29 2.41 11.39
C TYR A 221 14.63 1.96 9.97
N MET A 222 13.80 2.29 8.98
CA MET A 222 14.04 1.95 7.58
C MET A 222 15.35 2.56 7.06
N PHE A 223 15.62 3.84 7.33
CA PHE A 223 16.91 4.46 6.94
C PHE A 223 18.10 3.82 7.64
N TYR A 224 17.95 3.49 8.92
CA TYR A 224 18.97 2.75 9.66
C TYR A 224 19.23 1.37 9.03
N HIS A 225 18.16 0.66 8.63
CA HIS A 225 18.28 -0.63 7.97
C HIS A 225 18.95 -0.53 6.60
N VAL A 226 18.60 0.49 5.80
CA VAL A 226 19.26 0.80 4.51
C VAL A 226 20.75 1.09 4.74
N TYR A 227 21.09 1.86 5.77
CA TYR A 227 22.49 2.15 6.11
C TYR A 227 23.28 0.89 6.46
N LEU A 228 22.70 -0.04 7.23
CA LEU A 228 23.35 -1.30 7.58
C LEU A 228 23.54 -2.24 6.39
N HIS A 229 22.67 -2.17 5.38
CA HIS A 229 22.66 -3.03 4.20
C HIS A 229 23.01 -2.26 2.92
N PHE A 230 23.80 -1.19 3.05
CA PHE A 230 24.08 -0.27 1.95
C PHE A 230 24.84 -0.97 0.82
N ASP A 231 25.74 -1.90 1.17
CA ASP A 231 26.46 -2.78 0.26
C ASP A 231 25.52 -3.64 -0.62
N GLN A 232 24.36 -4.03 -0.10
CA GLN A 232 23.34 -4.78 -0.86
C GLN A 232 22.48 -3.86 -1.72
N VAL A 233 22.30 -2.60 -1.29
CA VAL A 233 21.60 -1.58 -2.09
C VAL A 233 22.45 -1.18 -3.29
N GLU A 234 23.76 -0.99 -3.12
CA GLU A 234 24.70 -0.68 -4.22
C GLU A 234 24.74 -1.75 -5.32
N GLN A 235 24.28 -2.97 -5.03
CA GLN A 235 24.19 -4.06 -6.01
C GLN A 235 22.87 -4.09 -6.80
N MET A 236 21.86 -3.31 -6.39
CA MET A 236 20.61 -3.16 -7.15
C MET A 236 20.84 -2.39 -8.44
N HIS A 237 19.89 -2.44 -9.38
CA HIS A 237 19.92 -1.51 -10.51
C HIS A 237 19.88 -0.04 -10.05
N THR A 238 20.58 0.83 -10.78
CA THR A 238 20.71 2.27 -10.43
C THR A 238 19.37 2.95 -10.20
N PHE A 239 18.35 2.59 -10.99
CA PHE A 239 17.01 3.14 -10.79
C PHE A 239 16.38 2.68 -9.46
N GLY A 240 16.53 1.40 -9.09
CA GLY A 240 16.11 0.87 -7.80
C GLY A 240 16.82 1.52 -6.62
N GLN A 241 18.13 1.74 -6.73
CA GLN A 241 18.92 2.46 -5.72
C GLN A 241 18.35 3.86 -5.46
N LEU A 242 18.12 4.62 -6.54
CA LEU A 242 17.54 5.95 -6.46
C LEU A 242 16.17 5.92 -5.80
N LEU A 243 15.33 4.94 -6.12
CA LEU A 243 14.00 4.81 -5.52
C LEU A 243 14.06 4.48 -4.02
N VAL A 244 14.92 3.56 -3.60
CA VAL A 244 15.09 3.18 -2.18
C VAL A 244 15.57 4.35 -1.32
N ILE A 245 16.33 5.29 -1.89
CA ILE A 245 16.85 6.45 -1.16
C ILE A 245 15.92 7.67 -1.27
N ILE A 246 15.59 8.08 -2.50
CA ILE A 246 14.92 9.36 -2.76
C ILE A 246 13.45 9.31 -2.32
N VAL A 247 12.73 8.22 -2.62
CA VAL A 247 11.29 8.16 -2.34
C VAL A 247 11.02 8.23 -0.83
N PRO A 248 11.65 7.41 0.02
CA PRO A 248 11.44 7.52 1.46
C PRO A 248 11.91 8.86 2.03
N LEU A 249 12.95 9.49 1.46
CA LEU A 249 13.40 10.82 1.88
C LEU A 249 12.33 11.89 1.64
N VAL A 250 11.77 11.94 0.44
CA VAL A 250 10.68 12.86 0.09
C VAL A 250 9.46 12.60 0.98
N LEU A 251 9.06 11.34 1.13
CA LEU A 251 7.94 10.95 1.98
C LEU A 251 8.17 11.30 3.46
N SER A 252 9.42 11.24 3.96
CA SER A 252 9.76 11.64 5.33
C SER A 252 9.55 13.13 5.56
N VAL A 253 9.98 13.97 4.63
CA VAL A 253 9.75 15.42 4.71
C VAL A 253 8.25 15.71 4.75
N MET A 254 7.47 15.06 3.88
CA MET A 254 6.01 15.20 3.87
C MET A 254 5.38 14.72 5.18
N ASN A 255 5.84 13.57 5.71
CA ASN A 255 5.38 13.02 6.98
C ASN A 255 5.64 13.97 8.17
N LEU A 256 6.78 14.66 8.20
CA LEU A 256 7.09 15.66 9.22
C LEU A 256 6.17 16.89 9.11
N VAL A 257 5.94 17.39 7.88
CA VAL A 257 5.02 18.50 7.64
C VAL A 257 3.60 18.15 8.10
N TRP A 258 3.08 16.99 7.72
CA TRP A 258 1.76 16.54 8.14
C TRP A 258 1.67 16.24 9.64
N PHE A 259 2.72 15.68 10.26
CA PHE A 259 2.75 15.45 11.71
C PHE A 259 2.65 16.76 12.48
N SER A 260 3.31 17.83 12.01
CA SER A 260 3.18 19.17 12.58
C SER A 260 1.73 19.68 12.54
N LYS A 261 0.99 19.39 11.46
CA LYS A 261 -0.44 19.73 11.34
C LYS A 261 -1.30 18.92 12.31
N ILE A 262 -1.01 17.63 12.48
CA ILE A 262 -1.72 16.75 13.43
C ILE A 262 -1.52 17.23 14.86
N ILE A 263 -0.29 17.55 15.27
CA ILE A 263 0.02 18.10 16.60
C ILE A 263 -0.78 19.40 16.84
N LYS A 264 -0.74 20.34 15.89
CA LYS A 264 -1.49 21.60 15.98
C LYS A 264 -3.01 21.35 16.11
N GLY A 265 -3.55 20.41 15.32
CA GLY A 265 -4.96 20.03 15.36
C GLY A 265 -5.38 19.40 16.68
N LEU A 266 -4.55 18.52 17.26
CA LEU A 266 -4.81 17.88 18.54
C LEU A 266 -4.76 18.89 19.68
N ARG A 267 -3.73 19.76 19.74
CA ARG A 267 -3.62 20.83 20.76
C ARG A 267 -4.85 21.75 20.74
N LYS A 268 -5.31 22.16 19.56
CA LYS A 268 -6.54 22.98 19.41
C LYS A 268 -7.80 22.26 19.88
N THR A 269 -7.87 20.93 19.73
CA THR A 269 -9.03 20.13 20.16
C THR A 269 -9.06 19.99 21.69
N LEU A 270 -7.89 19.83 22.32
CA LEU A 270 -7.75 19.75 23.78
C LEU A 270 -8.01 21.10 24.47
N ALA A 271 -7.46 22.19 23.93
CA ALA A 271 -7.63 23.53 24.49
C ALA A 271 -9.10 24.02 24.48
N LYS A 272 -9.94 23.52 23.57
CA LYS A 272 -11.38 23.84 23.53
C LYS A 272 -12.23 23.08 24.55
N ARG A 273 -11.64 22.11 25.26
CA ARG A 273 -12.31 21.26 26.26
C ARG A 273 -11.85 21.56 27.69
N GLN A 274 -10.79 22.36 27.84
CA GLN A 274 -10.41 23.03 29.07
C GLN A 274 -11.27 24.29 29.23
#